data_AF-A0A934S824-F1
#
_entry.id   AF-A0A934S824-F1
#
_cell.length_a   1.000
_cell.length_b   1.000
_cell.length_c   1.000
_cell.angle_alpha   90.00
_cell.angle_beta   90.00
_cell.angle_gamma   90.00
#
_symmetry.space_group_name_H-M   'P 1'
#
loop_
_entity.id
_entity.type
_entity.pdbx_description
1 polymer ?
#
loop_
_entity_poly.entity_id
_entity_poly.type
_entity_poly.pdbx_seq_one_letter_code
_entity_poly.pdbx_strand_id
1 'polypeptide(L)'
;MRIYRIIGPLLSAIAVLIAPVCAAQTTESTETESTPKEAGPGIHVRGLSFQLPAQLPELYMHDPAGGDEAVGVKLTVKDYLNRDSGTIPLKGKSIIFTKKPEHQSIKSPADVVASLTIPGNPSSLICMFVPGTGAAGAPPCRVYPIEDDKKGFPKGSLKILNLSPLPVRIQLEKKNFDFKVGEIKVISDPPVGPSNSSGMVAYRFENGQWQKIASGIWPNPGTVRVLQILFKSPSSGQIELMGIRDIAVPN
;
A
#
# COMPACT_ATOMS: atom_id res chain seq x y z
N MET A 1 -37.97 47.43 33.33
CA MET A 1 -37.54 48.85 33.25
C MET A 1 -36.36 48.92 32.29
N ARG A 2 -36.57 49.53 31.11
CA ARG A 2 -35.57 49.73 30.05
C ARG A 2 -34.64 50.88 30.43
N ILE A 3 -33.33 50.75 30.22
CA ILE A 3 -32.45 51.89 29.91
C ILE A 3 -31.41 51.42 28.88
N TYR A 4 -31.46 52.03 27.69
CA TYR A 4 -30.44 51.98 26.64
C TYR A 4 -29.31 52.95 26.97
N ARG A 5 -28.06 52.62 26.62
CA ARG A 5 -27.04 53.64 26.32
C ARG A 5 -26.19 53.23 25.13
N ILE A 6 -26.23 54.11 24.14
CA ILE A 6 -25.49 54.14 22.88
C ILE A 6 -24.20 54.91 23.16
N ILE A 7 -23.03 54.39 22.74
CA ILE A 7 -21.82 55.18 22.50
C ILE A 7 -21.18 54.67 21.20
N GLY A 8 -21.04 55.58 20.24
CA GLY A 8 -20.45 55.36 18.92
C GLY A 8 -18.92 55.47 18.89
N PRO A 9 -18.32 55.39 17.68
CA PRO A 9 -16.95 54.92 17.48
C PRO A 9 -15.92 56.04 17.41
N LEU A 10 -14.67 55.74 17.78
CA LEU A 10 -13.50 56.55 17.46
C LEU A 10 -12.76 55.90 16.27
N LEU A 11 -12.74 56.59 15.13
CA LEU A 11 -11.92 56.25 13.98
C LEU A 11 -10.44 56.49 14.30
N SER A 12 -9.59 55.49 14.10
CA SER A 12 -8.14 55.68 13.91
C SER A 12 -7.81 55.49 12.44
N ALA A 13 -7.31 56.57 11.83
CA ALA A 13 -6.75 56.56 10.49
C ALA A 13 -5.39 55.84 10.50
N ILE A 14 -5.25 54.81 9.67
CA ILE A 14 -3.95 54.20 9.34
C ILE A 14 -3.53 54.74 7.98
N ALA A 15 -2.42 55.49 7.97
CA ALA A 15 -1.75 55.91 6.76
C ALA A 15 -1.02 54.70 6.14
N VAL A 16 -1.42 54.30 4.94
CA VAL A 16 -0.72 53.29 4.13
C VAL A 16 0.36 53.99 3.33
N LEU A 17 1.62 53.74 3.68
CA LEU A 17 2.78 54.07 2.83
C LEU A 17 2.82 53.09 1.67
N ILE A 18 2.72 53.60 0.44
CA ILE A 18 2.93 52.83 -0.79
C ILE A 18 4.43 52.86 -1.10
N ALA A 19 5.10 51.72 -0.97
CA ALA A 19 6.45 51.52 -1.49
C ALA A 19 6.39 50.99 -2.94
N PRO A 20 7.31 51.40 -3.82
CA PRO A 20 7.35 50.92 -5.20
C PRO A 20 7.76 49.44 -5.26
N VAL A 21 6.94 48.64 -5.92
CA VAL A 21 7.21 47.23 -6.27
C VAL A 21 8.38 47.20 -7.25
N CYS A 22 9.51 46.71 -6.78
CA CYS A 22 10.65 46.36 -7.62
C CYS A 22 10.30 45.06 -8.37
N ALA A 23 10.28 45.12 -9.70
CA ALA A 23 10.06 43.96 -10.55
C ALA A 23 11.27 43.01 -10.43
N ALA A 24 11.14 41.99 -9.60
CA ALA A 24 12.05 40.85 -9.61
C ALA A 24 11.73 40.00 -10.84
N GLN A 25 12.70 39.88 -11.74
CA GLN A 25 12.67 38.95 -12.86
C GLN A 25 12.70 37.52 -12.31
N THR A 26 11.55 36.85 -12.31
CA THR A 26 11.46 35.42 -12.09
C THR A 26 12.16 34.74 -13.26
N THR A 27 13.35 34.19 -13.00
CA THR A 27 13.97 33.22 -13.87
C THR A 27 13.13 31.95 -13.78
N GLU A 28 12.30 31.71 -14.79
CA GLU A 28 11.66 30.43 -15.03
C GLU A 28 12.75 29.38 -15.26
N SER A 29 13.19 28.73 -14.18
CA SER A 29 13.86 27.44 -14.27
C SER A 29 12.85 26.46 -14.85
N THR A 30 13.02 26.15 -16.12
CA THR A 30 12.34 25.06 -16.80
C THR A 30 12.75 23.76 -16.10
N GLU A 31 12.01 23.37 -15.06
CA GLU A 31 11.98 21.97 -14.62
C GLU A 31 11.42 21.18 -15.80
N THR A 32 12.32 20.54 -16.54
CA THR A 32 11.97 19.45 -17.44
C THR A 32 11.33 18.37 -16.59
N GLU A 33 10.01 18.42 -16.48
CA GLU A 33 9.16 17.31 -16.10
C GLU A 33 9.49 16.17 -17.06
N SER A 34 10.42 15.31 -16.63
CA SER A 34 10.80 14.13 -17.38
C SER A 34 9.56 13.24 -17.43
N THR A 35 8.86 13.30 -18.55
CA THR A 35 7.85 12.31 -18.91
C THR A 35 8.47 10.93 -18.67
N PRO A 36 7.83 10.03 -17.92
CA PRO A 36 8.38 8.70 -17.70
C PRO A 36 8.59 8.05 -19.06
N LYS A 37 9.86 7.88 -19.42
CA LYS A 37 10.31 7.10 -20.57
C LYS A 37 9.52 5.80 -20.56
N GLU A 38 8.76 5.53 -21.64
CA GLU A 38 7.97 4.32 -21.78
C GLU A 38 8.80 3.13 -21.31
N ALA A 39 8.31 2.50 -20.24
CA ALA A 39 9.00 1.38 -19.62
C ALA A 39 9.05 0.25 -20.66
N GLY A 40 10.25 -0.25 -20.95
CA GLY A 40 10.43 -1.43 -21.79
C GLY A 40 9.67 -2.64 -21.23
N PRO A 41 9.61 -3.77 -21.97
CA PRO A 41 8.90 -4.97 -21.53
C PRO A 41 9.41 -5.42 -20.15
N GLY A 42 8.55 -5.34 -19.14
CA GLY A 42 8.86 -5.62 -17.74
C GLY A 42 7.60 -5.66 -16.89
N ILE A 43 7.76 -6.03 -15.62
CA ILE A 43 6.65 -6.05 -14.65
C ILE A 43 6.71 -4.77 -13.82
N HIS A 44 5.56 -4.11 -13.67
CA HIS A 44 5.43 -2.97 -12.78
C HIS A 44 5.29 -3.45 -11.33
N VAL A 45 6.07 -2.88 -10.43
CA VAL A 45 6.11 -3.30 -9.02
C VAL A 45 5.92 -2.10 -8.10
N ARG A 46 4.93 -2.18 -7.22
CA ARG A 46 4.69 -1.24 -6.12
C ARG A 46 5.09 -1.86 -4.80
N GLY A 47 5.83 -1.14 -3.96
CA GLY A 47 6.24 -1.59 -2.64
C GLY A 47 5.25 -1.16 -1.56
N LEU A 48 4.74 -2.10 -0.77
CA LEU A 48 3.81 -1.84 0.33
C LEU A 48 4.30 -2.48 1.63
N SER A 49 4.11 -1.83 2.77
CA SER A 49 4.32 -2.41 4.10
C SER A 49 3.38 -1.75 5.10
N PHE A 50 2.51 -2.54 5.73
CA PHE A 50 1.57 -2.05 6.76
C PHE A 50 2.14 -2.13 8.18
N GLN A 51 3.26 -2.84 8.34
CA GLN A 51 4.05 -2.92 9.56
C GLN A 51 5.49 -2.67 9.14
N LEU A 52 5.85 -1.40 8.94
CA LEU A 52 7.23 -1.06 8.67
C LEU A 52 8.08 -1.52 9.87
N PRO A 53 9.03 -2.45 9.71
CA PRO A 53 10.11 -2.53 10.67
C PRO A 53 10.79 -1.14 10.71
N ALA A 54 11.38 -0.77 11.85
CA ALA A 54 12.11 0.47 11.99
C ALA A 54 13.07 0.65 10.79
N GLN A 55 12.75 1.60 9.91
CA GLN A 55 13.34 1.87 8.60
C GLN A 55 13.77 0.64 7.79
N LEU A 56 12.97 0.26 6.80
CA LEU A 56 13.47 -0.58 5.71
C LEU A 56 14.68 0.12 5.05
N PRO A 57 15.76 -0.62 4.74
CA PRO A 57 16.86 -0.07 3.97
C PRO A 57 16.36 0.32 2.58
N GLU A 58 17.17 1.07 1.84
CA GLU A 58 16.92 1.24 0.42
C GLU A 58 16.89 -0.13 -0.27
N LEU A 59 15.86 -0.37 -1.09
CA LEU A 59 15.64 -1.65 -1.73
C LEU A 59 15.89 -1.58 -3.22
N TYR A 60 16.54 -2.60 -3.74
CA TYR A 60 16.79 -2.81 -5.16
C TYR A 60 16.24 -4.17 -5.58
N MET A 61 15.49 -4.19 -6.67
CA MET A 61 14.92 -5.39 -7.27
C MET A 61 15.87 -5.95 -8.32
N HIS A 62 16.09 -7.26 -8.27
CA HIS A 62 16.96 -7.99 -9.18
C HIS A 62 16.21 -9.17 -9.80
N ASP A 63 16.39 -9.38 -11.10
CA ASP A 63 16.05 -10.64 -11.77
C ASP A 63 17.22 -11.60 -11.59
N PRO A 64 17.10 -12.72 -10.85
CA PRO A 64 18.19 -13.66 -10.64
C PRO A 64 18.75 -14.29 -11.93
N ALA A 65 17.98 -14.25 -13.03
CA ALA A 65 18.42 -14.68 -14.36
C ALA A 65 19.09 -13.55 -15.18
N GLY A 66 19.30 -12.38 -14.55
CA GLY A 66 20.08 -11.28 -15.07
C GLY A 66 21.56 -11.65 -15.29
N GLY A 67 22.26 -10.85 -16.09
CA GLY A 67 23.72 -10.94 -16.15
C GLY A 67 24.36 -10.25 -14.95
N ASP A 68 25.63 -10.57 -14.64
CA ASP A 68 26.34 -9.96 -13.49
C ASP A 68 26.47 -8.42 -13.58
N GLU A 69 26.38 -7.85 -14.79
CA GLU A 69 26.39 -6.40 -15.06
C GLU A 69 25.00 -5.73 -14.92
N ALA A 70 23.95 -6.50 -14.59
CA ALA A 70 22.61 -5.94 -14.44
C ALA A 70 22.53 -5.02 -13.21
N VAL A 71 22.04 -3.80 -13.39
CA VAL A 71 21.82 -2.87 -12.28
C VAL A 71 20.43 -3.13 -11.69
N GLY A 72 20.37 -3.25 -10.36
CA GLY A 72 19.13 -3.41 -9.62
C GLY A 72 18.22 -2.19 -9.76
N VAL A 73 16.92 -2.43 -9.83
CA VAL A 73 15.91 -1.37 -9.95
C VAL A 73 15.46 -0.93 -8.56
N LYS A 74 15.69 0.33 -8.20
CA LYS A 74 15.25 0.87 -6.90
C LYS A 74 13.74 0.72 -6.71
N LEU A 75 13.33 0.26 -5.53
CA LEU A 75 11.93 0.14 -5.12
C LEU A 75 11.67 0.96 -3.86
N THR A 76 10.69 1.86 -3.95
CA THR A 76 10.16 2.56 -2.79
C THR A 76 9.07 1.72 -2.13
N VAL A 77 9.20 1.49 -0.82
CA VAL A 77 8.17 0.81 -0.01
C VAL A 77 7.44 1.85 0.84
N LYS A 78 6.11 1.84 0.77
CA LYS A 78 5.24 2.80 1.46
C LYS A 78 4.23 2.08 2.35
N ASP A 79 3.60 2.81 3.24
CA ASP A 79 2.46 2.35 4.06
C ASP A 79 1.09 2.65 3.41
N TYR A 80 1.10 3.29 2.24
CA TYR A 80 -0.07 3.54 1.40
C TYR A 80 0.21 3.13 -0.06
N LEU A 81 -0.86 2.97 -0.85
CA LEU A 81 -0.79 2.63 -2.27
C LEU A 81 -1.02 3.88 -3.14
N ASN A 82 -0.06 4.20 -4.01
CA ASN A 82 -0.15 5.28 -4.99
C ASN A 82 0.40 4.86 -6.37
N ARG A 83 0.71 5.81 -7.25
CA ARG A 83 1.19 5.57 -8.62
C ARG A 83 2.69 5.21 -8.70
N ASP A 84 3.45 5.36 -7.62
CA ASP A 84 4.89 5.14 -7.63
C ASP A 84 5.17 3.65 -7.79
N SER A 85 5.92 3.31 -8.83
CA SER A 85 6.30 1.93 -9.15
C SER A 85 7.70 1.89 -9.72
N GLY A 86 8.40 0.78 -9.48
CA GLY A 86 9.59 0.41 -10.24
C GLY A 86 9.19 -0.55 -11.36
N THR A 87 9.87 -0.50 -12.51
CA THR A 87 9.67 -1.49 -13.57
C THR A 87 10.92 -2.33 -13.71
N ILE A 88 10.77 -3.64 -13.56
CA ILE A 88 11.89 -4.59 -13.65
C ILE A 88 11.71 -5.48 -14.89
N PRO A 89 12.72 -5.55 -15.79
CA PRO A 89 12.74 -6.55 -16.84
C PRO A 89 13.00 -7.92 -16.20
N LEU A 90 12.15 -8.90 -16.47
CA LEU A 90 12.25 -10.24 -15.91
C LEU A 90 12.34 -11.28 -17.03
N LYS A 91 13.39 -12.08 -16.98
CA LYS A 91 13.56 -13.30 -17.77
C LYS A 91 12.98 -14.52 -17.04
N GLY A 92 13.02 -14.49 -15.70
CA GLY A 92 12.51 -15.55 -14.83
C GLY A 92 11.17 -15.21 -14.16
N LYS A 93 10.81 -16.03 -13.17
CA LYS A 93 9.63 -15.84 -12.30
C LYS A 93 10.01 -15.45 -10.88
N SER A 94 11.20 -14.91 -10.67
CA SER A 94 11.71 -14.60 -9.34
C SER A 94 12.23 -13.17 -9.29
N ILE A 95 12.00 -12.51 -8.15
CA ILE A 95 12.60 -11.22 -7.82
C ILE A 95 13.36 -11.40 -6.51
N ILE A 96 14.60 -10.94 -6.47
CA ILE A 96 15.35 -10.82 -5.22
C ILE A 96 15.45 -9.33 -4.87
N PHE A 97 15.14 -9.00 -3.62
CA PHE A 97 15.26 -7.65 -3.08
C PHE A 97 16.53 -7.58 -2.25
N THR A 98 17.40 -6.62 -2.56
CA THR A 98 18.67 -6.42 -1.84
C THR A 98 18.83 -4.96 -1.38
N LYS A 99 19.82 -4.73 -0.51
CA LYS A 99 20.18 -3.40 0.01
C LYS A 99 21.03 -2.57 -0.96
N LYS A 100 21.44 -3.17 -2.08
CA LYS A 100 22.49 -2.65 -2.96
C LYS A 100 22.11 -2.76 -4.44
N PRO A 101 22.52 -1.79 -5.28
CA PRO A 101 22.19 -1.79 -6.69
C PRO A 101 22.97 -2.84 -7.50
N GLU A 102 24.10 -3.36 -7.03
CA GLU A 102 24.92 -4.30 -7.80
C GLU A 102 24.29 -5.71 -7.84
N HIS A 103 24.24 -6.35 -9.02
CA HIS A 103 23.66 -7.69 -9.17
C HIS A 103 24.30 -8.73 -8.25
N GLN A 104 25.61 -8.62 -8.03
CA GLN A 104 26.36 -9.56 -7.18
C GLN A 104 25.83 -9.61 -5.74
N SER A 105 25.11 -8.57 -5.29
CA SER A 105 24.47 -8.55 -3.97
C SER A 105 23.47 -9.69 -3.75
N ILE A 106 22.90 -10.29 -4.80
CA ILE A 106 22.01 -11.46 -4.67
C ILE A 106 22.73 -12.69 -4.10
N LYS A 107 24.06 -12.76 -4.25
CA LYS A 107 24.90 -13.88 -3.78
C LYS A 107 25.37 -13.68 -2.33
N SER A 108 25.13 -12.49 -1.76
CA SER A 108 25.53 -12.10 -0.41
C SER A 108 24.33 -12.15 0.54
N PRO A 109 24.21 -13.16 1.43
CA PRO A 109 23.07 -13.28 2.32
C PRO A 109 22.83 -12.06 3.22
N ALA A 110 23.89 -11.30 3.53
CA ALA A 110 23.79 -10.07 4.33
C ALA A 110 23.13 -8.90 3.58
N ASP A 111 23.20 -8.91 2.24
CA ASP A 111 22.61 -7.89 1.38
C ASP A 111 21.19 -8.25 0.92
N VAL A 112 20.82 -9.54 0.97
CA VAL A 112 19.46 -10.00 0.63
C VAL A 112 18.46 -9.63 1.72
N VAL A 113 17.40 -8.93 1.32
CA VAL A 113 16.30 -8.50 2.20
C VAL A 113 15.12 -9.47 2.13
N ALA A 114 14.77 -9.89 0.92
CA ALA A 114 13.70 -10.84 0.67
C ALA A 114 13.84 -11.47 -0.72
N SER A 115 13.15 -12.59 -0.92
CA SER A 115 12.97 -13.21 -2.23
C SER A 115 11.48 -13.43 -2.49
N LEU A 116 11.11 -13.39 -3.76
CA LEU A 116 9.74 -13.53 -4.22
C LEU A 116 9.69 -14.40 -5.46
N THR A 117 8.82 -15.40 -5.45
CA THR A 117 8.41 -16.10 -6.68
C THR A 117 7.07 -15.52 -7.13
N ILE A 118 7.03 -15.11 -8.39
CA ILE A 118 5.87 -14.47 -9.01
C ILE A 118 4.83 -15.55 -9.35
N PRO A 119 3.60 -15.45 -8.81
CA PRO A 119 2.52 -16.35 -9.19
C PRO A 119 2.04 -15.99 -10.61
N GLY A 120 1.77 -16.99 -11.45
CA GLY A 120 1.22 -16.74 -12.79
C GLY A 120 2.17 -15.98 -13.72
N ASN A 121 1.63 -14.98 -14.43
CA ASN A 121 2.33 -14.05 -15.33
C ASN A 121 1.68 -12.62 -15.29
N PRO A 122 1.66 -11.93 -14.14
CA PRO A 122 1.02 -10.63 -13.99
C PRO A 122 1.82 -9.53 -14.68
N SER A 123 1.14 -8.52 -15.20
CA SER A 123 1.79 -7.31 -15.72
C SER A 123 2.13 -6.29 -14.63
N SER A 124 1.44 -6.37 -13.49
CA SER A 124 1.67 -5.50 -12.32
C SER A 124 1.53 -6.28 -11.01
N LEU A 125 2.38 -5.95 -10.04
CA LEU A 125 2.42 -6.53 -8.71
C LEU A 125 2.49 -5.44 -7.63
N ILE A 126 1.72 -5.61 -6.57
CA ILE A 126 2.04 -5.02 -5.27
C ILE A 126 2.86 -6.06 -4.50
N CYS A 127 4.07 -5.69 -4.11
CA CYS A 127 4.94 -6.47 -3.24
C CYS A 127 4.74 -5.99 -1.80
N MET A 128 4.02 -6.77 -1.01
CA MET A 128 3.77 -6.45 0.39
C MET A 128 4.87 -7.05 1.28
N PHE A 129 5.71 -6.19 1.83
CA PHE A 129 6.76 -6.53 2.77
C PHE A 129 6.17 -6.67 4.18
N VAL A 130 6.57 -7.74 4.85
CA VAL A 130 6.29 -7.95 6.27
C VAL A 130 7.56 -8.43 6.97
N PRO A 131 7.64 -8.33 8.31
CA PRO A 131 8.74 -8.90 9.06
C PRO A 131 9.00 -10.38 8.74
N GLY A 132 10.28 -10.73 8.66
CA GLY A 132 10.77 -12.09 8.57
C GLY A 132 10.40 -12.91 9.82
N THR A 133 10.77 -14.19 9.82
CA THR A 133 10.49 -15.09 10.96
C THR A 133 11.41 -14.85 12.15
N GLY A 134 12.51 -14.10 11.96
CA GLY A 134 13.57 -13.94 12.96
C GLY A 134 14.47 -15.17 13.12
N ALA A 135 14.28 -16.23 12.33
CA ALA A 135 15.13 -17.41 12.37
C ALA A 135 16.54 -17.08 11.88
N ALA A 136 17.57 -17.67 12.51
CA ALA A 136 18.95 -17.47 12.11
C ALA A 136 19.18 -17.83 10.64
N GLY A 137 19.76 -16.90 9.87
CA GLY A 137 20.00 -17.07 8.43
C GLY A 137 18.77 -16.86 7.54
N ALA A 138 17.58 -16.64 8.09
CA ALA A 138 16.41 -16.25 7.29
C ALA A 138 16.50 -14.76 6.89
N PRO A 139 16.00 -14.38 5.70
CA PRO A 139 15.94 -12.98 5.30
C PRO A 139 15.15 -12.12 6.31
N PRO A 140 15.52 -10.85 6.48
CA PRO A 140 14.88 -9.95 7.44
C PRO A 140 13.41 -9.66 7.12
N CYS A 141 12.99 -9.84 5.87
CA CYS A 141 11.62 -9.63 5.41
C CYS A 141 11.08 -10.84 4.66
N ARG A 142 9.76 -11.00 4.70
CA ARG A 142 9.00 -11.81 3.74
C ARG A 142 8.23 -10.88 2.82
N VAL A 143 7.99 -11.33 1.59
CA VAL A 143 7.24 -10.57 0.60
C VAL A 143 6.08 -11.40 0.09
N TYR A 144 4.88 -10.80 0.09
CA TYR A 144 3.69 -11.40 -0.50
C TYR A 144 3.38 -10.73 -1.84
N PRO A 145 3.30 -11.49 -2.94
CA PRO A 145 2.90 -10.97 -4.23
C PRO A 145 1.39 -10.79 -4.26
N ILE A 146 0.94 -9.62 -4.70
CA ILE A 146 -0.46 -9.30 -4.88
C ILE A 146 -0.63 -8.83 -6.31
N GLU A 147 -1.37 -9.57 -7.13
CA GLU A 147 -1.68 -9.14 -8.49
C GLU A 147 -2.37 -7.78 -8.46
N ASP A 148 -1.83 -6.84 -9.25
CA ASP A 148 -2.26 -5.44 -9.28
C ASP A 148 -2.85 -5.03 -10.64
N ASP A 149 -3.00 -6.01 -11.54
CA ASP A 149 -3.67 -5.78 -12.81
C ASP A 149 -5.20 -5.74 -12.66
N LYS A 150 -5.89 -5.29 -13.72
CA LYS A 150 -7.35 -5.13 -13.73
C LYS A 150 -8.12 -6.44 -13.51
N LYS A 151 -7.51 -7.59 -13.83
CA LYS A 151 -8.15 -8.90 -13.70
C LYS A 151 -8.02 -9.42 -12.27
N GLY A 152 -6.83 -9.29 -11.68
CA GLY A 152 -6.51 -9.75 -10.33
C GLY A 152 -6.91 -8.76 -9.24
N PHE A 153 -7.10 -7.48 -9.55
CA PHE A 153 -7.56 -6.46 -8.60
C PHE A 153 -8.38 -5.37 -9.31
N PRO A 154 -9.64 -5.65 -9.70
CA PRO A 154 -10.49 -4.72 -10.43
C PRO A 154 -10.89 -3.50 -9.58
N LYS A 155 -11.22 -2.39 -10.24
CA LYS A 155 -11.77 -1.18 -9.59
C LYS A 155 -13.07 -1.52 -8.85
N GLY A 156 -13.32 -0.85 -7.72
CA GLY A 156 -14.52 -1.09 -6.91
C GLY A 156 -14.52 -2.40 -6.13
N SER A 157 -13.37 -3.08 -6.06
CA SER A 157 -13.25 -4.35 -5.33
C SER A 157 -12.50 -4.22 -4.02
N LEU A 158 -12.74 -5.20 -3.15
CA LEU A 158 -11.95 -5.42 -1.94
C LEU A 158 -11.04 -6.63 -2.18
N LYS A 159 -9.73 -6.46 -2.02
CA LYS A 159 -8.78 -7.59 -2.04
C LYS A 159 -8.36 -7.90 -0.62
N ILE A 160 -8.72 -9.08 -0.16
CA ILE A 160 -8.56 -9.52 1.23
C ILE A 160 -7.38 -10.49 1.30
N LEU A 161 -6.48 -10.26 2.25
CA LEU A 161 -5.34 -11.11 2.55
C LEU A 161 -5.46 -11.62 3.98
N ASN A 162 -5.59 -12.94 4.15
CA ASN A 162 -5.54 -13.55 5.47
C ASN A 162 -4.11 -13.98 5.81
N LEU A 163 -3.34 -13.09 6.42
CA LEU A 163 -2.01 -13.39 6.96
C LEU A 163 -2.06 -13.90 8.40
N SER A 164 -3.25 -14.00 9.00
CA SER A 164 -3.41 -14.51 10.35
C SER A 164 -3.17 -16.02 10.41
N PRO A 165 -2.78 -16.58 11.57
CA PRO A 165 -2.55 -18.01 11.71
C PRO A 165 -3.84 -18.83 11.79
N LEU A 166 -5.02 -18.21 11.68
CA LEU A 166 -6.32 -18.86 11.80
C LEU A 166 -7.20 -18.57 10.58
N PRO A 167 -8.16 -19.44 10.26
CA PRO A 167 -9.21 -19.11 9.31
C PRO A 167 -10.02 -17.91 9.79
N VAL A 168 -10.40 -17.04 8.87
CA VAL A 168 -11.18 -15.83 9.14
C VAL A 168 -12.44 -15.83 8.28
N ARG A 169 -13.53 -15.28 8.82
CA ARG A 169 -14.74 -14.95 8.08
C ARG A 169 -14.97 -13.46 8.14
N ILE A 170 -15.24 -12.85 7.00
CA ILE A 170 -15.79 -11.50 6.91
C ILE A 170 -17.22 -11.63 6.44
N GLN A 171 -18.14 -11.13 7.25
CA GLN A 171 -19.53 -10.94 6.87
C GLN A 171 -19.71 -9.49 6.42
N LEU A 172 -20.14 -9.30 5.17
CA LEU A 172 -20.58 -8.01 4.65
C LEU A 172 -22.09 -8.07 4.45
N GLU A 173 -22.82 -7.21 5.16
CA GLU A 173 -24.27 -7.28 5.29
C GLU A 173 -24.71 -8.67 5.79
N LYS A 174 -25.27 -9.48 4.90
CA LYS A 174 -25.74 -10.85 5.19
C LYS A 174 -24.89 -11.94 4.51
N LYS A 175 -23.85 -11.56 3.76
CA LYS A 175 -23.04 -12.49 2.97
C LYS A 175 -21.72 -12.79 3.67
N ASN A 176 -21.43 -14.07 3.84
CA ASN A 176 -20.18 -14.54 4.43
C ASN A 176 -19.12 -14.76 3.34
N PHE A 177 -17.90 -14.34 3.65
CA PHE A 177 -16.69 -14.62 2.90
C PHE A 177 -15.70 -15.28 3.85
N ASP A 178 -15.39 -16.54 3.57
CA ASP A 178 -14.46 -17.33 4.40
C ASP A 178 -13.08 -17.34 3.72
N PHE A 179 -12.04 -17.21 4.54
CA PHE A 179 -10.64 -17.13 4.11
C PHE A 179 -9.81 -18.12 4.93
N LYS A 180 -9.12 -19.03 4.23
CA LYS A 180 -8.12 -19.92 4.82
C LYS A 180 -6.87 -19.14 5.22
N VAL A 181 -6.02 -19.77 6.02
CA VAL A 181 -4.69 -19.22 6.37
C VAL A 181 -3.88 -19.02 5.08
N GLY A 182 -3.35 -17.82 4.89
CA GLY A 182 -2.57 -17.45 3.71
C GLY A 182 -3.40 -17.16 2.45
N GLU A 183 -4.73 -17.26 2.50
CA GLU A 183 -5.56 -17.04 1.32
C GLU A 183 -5.63 -15.56 0.94
N ILE A 184 -5.50 -15.30 -0.36
CA ILE A 184 -5.73 -14.00 -0.99
C ILE A 184 -6.94 -14.13 -1.90
N LYS A 185 -7.95 -13.28 -1.69
CA LYS A 185 -9.20 -13.36 -2.45
C LYS A 185 -9.79 -11.99 -2.71
N VAL A 186 -10.40 -11.84 -3.89
CA VAL A 186 -11.08 -10.62 -4.32
C VAL A 186 -12.58 -10.75 -4.09
N ILE A 187 -13.18 -9.70 -3.56
CA ILE A 187 -14.62 -9.46 -3.54
C ILE A 187 -14.88 -8.37 -4.57
N SER A 188 -15.21 -8.76 -5.79
CA SER A 188 -15.38 -7.83 -6.93
C SER A 188 -16.64 -6.97 -6.84
N ASP A 189 -17.66 -7.47 -6.16
CA ASP A 189 -18.95 -6.80 -5.95
C ASP A 189 -19.33 -6.96 -4.46
N PRO A 190 -18.78 -6.10 -3.58
CA PRO A 190 -19.06 -6.19 -2.15
C PRO A 190 -20.52 -5.77 -1.89
N PRO A 191 -21.29 -6.55 -1.12
CA PRO A 191 -22.67 -6.18 -0.75
C PRO A 191 -22.69 -4.85 -0.01
N VAL A 192 -23.54 -3.91 -0.45
CA VAL A 192 -23.73 -2.60 0.20
C VAL A 192 -25.17 -2.45 0.69
N GLY A 193 -25.33 -1.85 1.86
CA GLY A 193 -26.62 -1.48 2.42
C GLY A 193 -27.16 -0.16 1.86
N PRO A 194 -28.33 0.29 2.35
CA PRO A 194 -29.02 1.49 1.85
C PRO A 194 -28.20 2.80 1.94
N SER A 195 -27.24 2.87 2.86
CA SER A 195 -26.37 4.04 3.08
C SER A 195 -25.11 4.04 2.18
N ASN A 196 -25.10 3.23 1.11
CA ASN A 196 -23.94 3.05 0.24
C ASN A 196 -22.66 2.64 1.01
N SER A 197 -22.85 1.83 2.05
CA SER A 197 -21.81 1.28 2.91
C SER A 197 -22.23 -0.12 3.34
N SER A 198 -21.26 -0.95 3.72
CA SER A 198 -21.48 -2.32 4.19
C SER A 198 -21.32 -2.38 5.71
N GLY A 199 -22.32 -2.90 6.42
CA GLY A 199 -22.13 -3.43 7.76
C GLY A 199 -21.16 -4.60 7.70
N MET A 200 -20.05 -4.51 8.45
CA MET A 200 -18.99 -5.52 8.47
C MET A 200 -18.89 -6.16 9.84
N VAL A 201 -18.80 -7.50 9.86
CA VAL A 201 -18.40 -8.25 11.04
C VAL A 201 -17.32 -9.26 10.66
N ALA A 202 -16.21 -9.26 11.39
CA ALA A 202 -15.14 -10.22 11.19
C ALA A 202 -15.11 -11.23 12.34
N TYR A 203 -14.85 -12.49 12.00
CA TYR A 203 -14.75 -13.60 12.93
C TYR A 203 -13.45 -14.38 12.68
N ARG A 204 -12.88 -14.96 13.74
CA ARG A 204 -11.83 -15.99 13.63
C ARG A 204 -12.40 -17.36 13.98
N PHE A 205 -11.87 -18.40 13.34
CA PHE A 205 -12.20 -19.78 13.70
C PHE A 205 -11.15 -20.35 14.67
N GLU A 206 -11.58 -20.67 15.88
CA GLU A 206 -10.71 -21.17 16.95
C GLU A 206 -11.49 -22.15 17.82
N ASN A 207 -10.87 -23.28 18.19
CA ASN A 207 -11.50 -24.32 19.01
C ASN A 207 -12.86 -24.81 18.47
N GLY A 208 -12.97 -24.93 17.14
CA GLY A 208 -14.19 -25.42 16.49
C GLY A 208 -15.33 -24.39 16.39
N GLN A 209 -15.12 -23.14 16.79
CA GLN A 209 -16.16 -22.11 16.82
C GLN A 209 -15.71 -20.81 16.14
N TRP A 210 -16.69 -20.09 15.61
CA TRP A 210 -16.49 -18.73 15.09
C TRP A 210 -16.62 -17.71 16.22
N GLN A 211 -15.57 -16.95 16.47
CA GLN A 211 -15.53 -15.91 17.49
C GLN A 211 -15.39 -14.54 16.83
N LYS A 212 -16.26 -13.58 17.19
CA LYS A 212 -16.21 -12.21 16.64
C LYS A 212 -14.90 -11.53 17.08
N ILE A 213 -14.19 -10.95 16.12
CA ILE A 213 -12.94 -10.19 16.37
C ILE A 213 -13.10 -8.69 16.08
N ALA A 214 -13.97 -8.31 15.16
CA ALA A 214 -14.23 -6.91 14.84
C ALA A 214 -15.63 -6.73 14.27
N SER A 215 -16.14 -5.50 14.37
CA SER A 215 -17.34 -5.06 13.66
C SER A 215 -17.22 -3.59 13.33
N GLY A 216 -17.79 -3.17 12.20
CA GLY A 216 -17.74 -1.77 11.79
C GLY A 216 -18.55 -1.52 10.53
N ILE A 217 -18.31 -0.36 9.92
CA ILE A 217 -18.91 0.02 8.64
C ILE A 217 -17.79 0.18 7.63
N TRP A 218 -17.92 -0.50 6.51
CA TRP A 218 -17.02 -0.35 5.39
C TRP A 218 -17.69 0.50 4.31
N PRO A 219 -17.18 1.69 3.99
CA PRO A 219 -17.70 2.48 2.89
C PRO A 219 -17.60 1.71 1.56
N ASN A 220 -18.57 1.89 0.67
CA ASN A 220 -18.49 1.33 -0.69
C ASN A 220 -17.16 1.77 -1.35
N PRO A 221 -16.36 0.84 -1.90
CA PRO A 221 -15.13 1.18 -2.60
C PRO A 221 -15.33 2.08 -3.84
N GLY A 222 -16.52 2.10 -4.44
CA GLY A 222 -16.82 2.92 -5.61
C GLY A 222 -15.92 2.56 -6.80
N THR A 223 -15.06 3.48 -7.24
CA THR A 223 -14.06 3.23 -8.30
C THR A 223 -12.67 2.91 -7.76
N VAL A 224 -12.50 2.96 -6.43
CA VAL A 224 -11.22 2.75 -5.76
C VAL A 224 -11.02 1.26 -5.49
N ARG A 225 -9.77 0.83 -5.41
CA ARG A 225 -9.37 -0.51 -4.98
C ARG A 225 -9.00 -0.46 -3.50
N VAL A 226 -9.48 -1.42 -2.71
CA VAL A 226 -9.18 -1.44 -1.27
C VAL A 226 -8.53 -2.77 -0.90
N LEU A 227 -7.33 -2.69 -0.35
CA LEU A 227 -6.64 -3.83 0.23
C LEU A 227 -7.04 -3.98 1.69
N GLN A 228 -7.40 -5.18 2.11
CA GLN A 228 -7.72 -5.49 3.49
C GLN A 228 -6.80 -6.61 3.97
N ILE A 229 -6.11 -6.40 5.07
CA ILE A 229 -5.09 -7.29 5.58
C ILE A 229 -5.52 -7.74 6.97
N LEU A 230 -5.66 -9.04 7.16
CA LEU A 230 -5.92 -9.65 8.46
C LEU A 230 -4.62 -10.26 8.97
N PHE A 231 -4.20 -9.90 10.17
CA PHE A 231 -2.93 -10.36 10.74
C PHE A 231 -3.03 -10.50 12.25
N LYS A 232 -2.18 -11.34 12.84
CA LYS A 232 -2.03 -11.38 14.30
C LYS A 232 -1.10 -10.26 14.73
N SER A 233 -1.62 -9.29 15.47
CA SER A 233 -0.84 -8.16 15.96
C SER A 233 0.18 -8.62 17.01
N PRO A 234 1.47 -8.28 16.85
CA PRO A 234 2.48 -8.63 17.84
C PRO A 234 2.25 -7.96 19.20
N SER A 235 1.63 -6.77 19.25
CA SER A 235 1.40 -6.03 20.49
C SER A 235 0.19 -6.52 21.27
N SER A 236 -0.93 -6.78 20.60
CA SER A 236 -2.17 -7.22 21.25
C SER A 236 -2.31 -8.74 21.31
N GLY A 237 -1.58 -9.47 20.46
CA GLY A 237 -1.76 -10.91 20.26
C GLY A 237 -3.08 -11.29 19.58
N GLN A 238 -3.93 -10.32 19.23
CA GLN A 238 -5.23 -10.54 18.60
C GLN A 238 -5.13 -10.49 17.07
N ILE A 239 -6.14 -11.04 16.39
CA ILE A 239 -6.28 -10.84 14.95
C ILE A 239 -6.87 -9.45 14.74
N GLU A 240 -6.14 -8.62 14.03
CA GLU A 240 -6.51 -7.26 13.66
C GLU A 240 -6.71 -7.17 12.15
N LEU A 241 -7.35 -6.08 11.74
CA LEU A 241 -7.70 -5.78 10.36
C LEU A 241 -7.14 -4.40 10.00
N MET A 242 -6.40 -4.33 8.91
CA MET A 242 -5.88 -3.09 8.34
C MET A 242 -6.42 -2.90 6.92
N GLY A 243 -7.01 -1.73 6.66
CA GLY A 243 -7.53 -1.35 5.35
C GLY A 243 -6.65 -0.29 4.69
N ILE A 244 -6.22 -0.52 3.46
CA ILE A 244 -5.41 0.42 2.66
C ILE A 244 -6.17 0.73 1.38
N ARG A 245 -6.53 2.01 1.20
CA ARG A 245 -7.15 2.50 -0.02
C ARG A 245 -6.07 2.81 -1.05
N ASP A 246 -6.25 2.32 -2.28
CA ASP A 246 -5.39 2.67 -3.39
C ASP A 246 -5.75 4.06 -3.92
N ILE A 247 -4.97 5.06 -3.53
CA ILE A 247 -5.18 6.46 -3.90
C ILE A 247 -4.55 6.80 -5.26
N ALA A 248 -4.02 5.81 -5.98
CA ALA A 248 -3.69 6.00 -7.38
C ALA A 248 -4.98 6.41 -8.13
N VAL A 249 -5.10 7.71 -8.45
CA VAL A 249 -6.24 8.22 -9.21
C VAL A 249 -6.38 7.34 -10.45
N PRO A 250 -7.55 6.73 -10.70
CA PRO A 250 -7.69 5.83 -11.81
C PRO A 250 -7.65 6.64 -13.10
N ASN A 251 -6.69 6.38 -13.98
CA ASN A 251 -6.92 6.64 -15.41
C ASN A 251 -7.99 5.65 -15.92
#